data_AF-A0A7R8VXU5-F1
#
_entry.id   AF-A0A7R8VXU5-F1
#
_cell.length_a   1.000
_cell.length_b   1.000
_cell.length_c   1.000
_cell.angle_alpha   90.00
_cell.angle_beta   90.00
_cell.angle_gamma   90.00
#
_symmetry.space_group_name_H-M   'P 1'
#
loop_
_entity.id
_entity.type
_entity.pdbx_description
1 polymer ?
#
loop_
_entity_poly.entity_id
_entity_poly.type
_entity_poly.pdbx_seq_one_letter_code
_entity_poly.pdbx_strand_id
1 'polypeptide(L)'
;MSAIPKVRDPHEEHNAIVWCPQSPQCRILMKAIDHYHEVSCVRFKEWTGENDFVDVFFNLDSGACWSPVGRSGDGEQKLSLGQRCWYLGIVIHELGHAVGFWHEMNRPDRDSYIYVYWDNIIS
;
A
#
# COMPACT_ATOMS: atom_id res chain seq x y z
N MET A 1 13.08 3.74 7.96
CA MET A 1 12.96 3.84 6.48
C MET A 1 11.71 4.65 6.18
N SER A 2 11.82 5.71 5.38
CA SER A 2 10.66 6.44 4.87
C SER A 2 10.12 5.68 3.67
N ALA A 3 8.91 5.13 3.75
CA ALA A 3 8.17 4.73 2.56
C ALA A 3 7.53 6.01 2.00
N ILE A 4 7.82 6.40 0.76
CA ILE A 4 7.50 7.73 0.23
C ILE A 4 6.38 7.56 -0.80
N PRO A 5 5.10 7.82 -0.47
CA PRO A 5 4.02 7.64 -1.41
C PRO A 5 3.82 8.90 -2.25
N LYS A 6 3.92 8.74 -3.56
CA LYS A 6 3.26 9.57 -4.56
C LYS A 6 1.85 9.05 -4.72
N VAL A 7 0.84 9.93 -4.69
CA VAL A 7 -0.56 9.56 -4.82
C VAL A 7 -1.10 10.16 -6.11
N ARG A 8 -1.78 9.35 -6.95
CA ARG A 8 -2.47 9.83 -8.16
C ARG A 8 -3.97 9.58 -8.02
N ASP A 9 -4.77 10.64 -7.87
CA ASP A 9 -6.23 10.56 -7.89
C ASP A 9 -6.74 10.77 -9.33
N PRO A 10 -7.40 9.77 -9.96
CA PRO A 10 -7.90 9.87 -11.33
C PRO A 10 -9.11 10.81 -11.47
N HIS A 11 -9.69 11.30 -10.38
CA HIS A 11 -10.83 12.23 -10.41
C HIS A 11 -10.42 13.71 -10.48
N GLU A 12 -9.12 14.03 -10.50
CA GLU A 12 -8.63 15.40 -10.71
C GLU A 12 -8.00 15.54 -12.11
N GLU A 13 -8.68 16.25 -13.01
CA GLU A 13 -8.35 16.38 -14.45
C GLU A 13 -7.06 17.16 -14.79
N HIS A 14 -6.21 17.44 -13.81
CA HIS A 14 -4.98 18.19 -14.03
C HIS A 14 -3.78 17.36 -13.58
N ASN A 15 -2.81 17.22 -14.49
CA ASN A 15 -1.46 16.62 -14.30
C ASN A 15 -0.63 17.26 -13.16
N ALA A 16 -1.25 17.94 -12.22
CA ALA A 16 -0.62 18.49 -11.05
C ALA A 16 -0.56 17.38 -10.00
N ILE A 17 0.67 17.02 -9.62
CA ILE A 17 0.96 16.22 -8.43
C ILE A 17 0.58 17.12 -7.26
N VAL A 18 -0.70 17.13 -6.91
CA VAL A 18 -1.25 17.94 -5.82
C VAL A 18 -1.80 16.95 -4.83
N TRP A 19 -1.13 16.90 -3.69
CA TRP A 19 -1.56 16.26 -2.46
C TRP A 19 -3.08 16.20 -2.34
N CYS A 20 -3.59 14.97 -2.29
CA CYS A 20 -5.00 14.65 -2.47
C CYS A 20 -5.92 15.23 -1.39
N PRO A 21 -6.69 16.30 -1.65
CA PRO A 21 -7.45 16.95 -0.59
C PRO A 21 -8.93 16.54 -0.55
N GLN A 22 -9.48 15.83 -1.55
CA GLN A 22 -10.94 15.92 -1.79
C GLN A 22 -11.71 14.59 -1.98
N SER A 23 -11.08 13.44 -2.23
CA SER A 23 -11.82 12.17 -2.42
C SER A 23 -12.01 11.36 -1.13
N PRO A 24 -13.12 10.59 -0.99
CA PRO A 24 -13.32 9.64 0.11
C PRO A 24 -12.15 8.65 0.28
N GLN A 25 -11.59 8.19 -0.84
CA GLN A 25 -10.46 7.28 -0.92
C GLN A 25 -9.21 7.87 -0.29
N CYS A 26 -8.90 9.13 -0.60
CA CYS A 26 -7.76 9.81 0.02
C CYS A 26 -7.91 10.00 1.52
N ARG A 27 -9.13 10.24 2.03
CA ARG A 27 -9.34 10.25 3.49
C ARG A 27 -9.00 8.93 4.15
N ILE A 28 -9.21 7.80 3.46
CA ILE A 28 -8.85 6.47 3.97
C ILE A 28 -7.34 6.25 3.89
N LEU A 29 -6.71 6.65 2.77
CA LEU A 29 -5.26 6.58 2.61
C LEU A 29 -4.53 7.41 3.68
N MET A 30 -4.97 8.65 3.91
CA MET A 30 -4.38 9.52 4.93
C MET A 30 -4.53 8.93 6.33
N LYS A 31 -5.71 8.38 6.68
CA LYS A 31 -5.89 7.66 7.95
C LYS A 31 -4.96 6.45 8.11
N ALA A 32 -4.71 5.70 7.03
CA ALA A 32 -3.78 4.58 7.06
C ALA A 32 -2.33 5.05 7.26
N ILE A 33 -1.95 6.15 6.61
CA ILE A 33 -0.65 6.80 6.79
C ILE A 33 -0.48 7.30 8.23
N ASP A 34 -1.48 8.01 8.76
CA ASP A 34 -1.49 8.54 10.12
C ASP A 34 -1.36 7.40 11.15
N HIS A 35 -2.06 6.28 10.93
CA HIS A 35 -1.93 5.09 11.79
C HIS A 35 -0.47 4.64 11.92
N TYR A 36 0.29 4.55 10.81
CA TYR A 36 1.71 4.23 10.86
C TYR A 36 2.54 5.29 11.59
N HIS A 37 2.20 6.58 11.42
CA HIS A 37 2.90 7.67 12.09
C HIS A 37 2.70 7.64 13.61
N GLU A 38 1.51 7.27 14.06
CA GLU A 38 1.12 7.16 15.47
C GLU A 38 1.76 5.96 16.16
N VAL A 39 1.74 4.78 15.53
CA VAL A 39 2.11 3.52 16.21
C VAL A 39 3.53 3.05 15.94
N SER A 40 4.27 3.71 15.05
CA SER A 40 5.61 3.27 14.65
C SER A 40 6.56 4.45 14.39
N CYS A 41 7.81 4.14 14.05
CA CYS A 41 8.78 5.13 13.56
C CYS A 41 8.75 5.33 12.03
N VAL A 42 7.88 4.63 11.30
CA VAL A 42 7.72 4.80 9.85
C VAL A 42 7.10 6.16 9.57
N ARG A 43 7.68 6.90 8.62
CA ARG A 43 7.18 8.22 8.20
C ARG A 43 7.01 8.23 6.70
N PHE A 44 5.75 8.23 6.28
CA PHE A 44 5.37 8.54 4.91
C PHE A 44 5.41 10.04 4.68
N LYS A 45 5.96 10.46 3.54
CA LYS A 45 6.03 11.86 3.14
C LYS A 45 5.69 11.99 1.66
N GLU A 46 5.16 13.14 1.28
CA GLU A 46 4.92 13.45 -0.12
C GLU A 46 6.22 13.31 -0.94
N TRP A 47 6.06 12.76 -2.15
CA TRP A 47 7.14 12.65 -3.11
C TRP A 47 7.55 14.03 -3.62
N THR A 48 8.84 14.34 -3.52
CA THR A 48 9.42 15.64 -3.92
C THR A 48 10.45 15.51 -5.04
N GLY A 49 10.53 14.35 -5.69
CA GLY A 49 11.48 14.06 -6.77
C GLY A 49 12.53 13.00 -6.42
N GLU A 50 12.34 12.22 -5.35
CA GLU A 50 13.20 11.10 -5.00
C GLU A 50 13.19 10.01 -6.08
N ASN A 51 14.34 9.36 -6.29
CA ASN A 51 14.45 8.28 -7.26
C ASN A 51 13.56 7.08 -6.90
N ASP A 52 13.62 6.61 -5.65
CA ASP A 52 12.82 5.48 -5.18
C ASP A 52 11.60 5.97 -4.41
N PHE A 53 10.42 5.61 -4.89
CA PHE A 53 9.15 6.02 -4.30
C PHE A 53 8.04 5.01 -4.59
N VAL A 54 7.04 5.01 -3.72
CA VAL A 54 5.83 4.22 -3.89
C VAL A 54 4.83 5.07 -4.67
N ASP A 55 4.31 4.57 -5.78
CA ASP A 55 3.19 5.18 -6.49
C ASP A 55 1.89 4.49 -6.08
N VAL A 56 1.13 5.14 -5.20
CA VAL A 56 -0.22 4.71 -4.81
C VAL A 56 -1.18 5.10 -5.93
N PHE A 57 -1.56 4.10 -6.73
CA PHE A 57 -2.41 4.28 -7.90
C PHE A 57 -3.79 3.66 -7.68
N PHE A 58 -4.81 4.42 -8.08
CA PHE A 58 -6.21 4.04 -7.90
C PHE A 58 -6.60 3.19 -9.11
N ASN A 59 -6.70 1.88 -8.90
CA ASN A 59 -6.95 0.94 -9.99
C ASN A 59 -8.45 0.79 -10.23
N LEU A 60 -9.03 1.71 -11.00
CA LEU A 60 -10.46 1.68 -11.31
C LEU A 60 -10.87 0.48 -12.17
N ASP A 61 -9.92 -0.17 -12.85
CA ASP A 61 -10.18 -1.31 -13.75
C ASP A 61 -10.12 -2.67 -13.04
N SER A 62 -9.78 -2.72 -11.75
CA SER A 62 -9.61 -3.96 -11.00
C SER A 62 -10.21 -3.91 -9.59
N GLY A 63 -10.62 -5.08 -9.10
CA GLY A 63 -10.99 -5.29 -7.69
C GLY A 63 -9.83 -5.71 -6.79
N ALA A 64 -8.64 -5.97 -7.36
CA ALA A 64 -7.48 -6.50 -6.63
C ALA A 64 -6.67 -5.40 -5.92
N CYS A 65 -6.04 -5.79 -4.81
CA CYS A 65 -5.13 -4.98 -3.99
C CYS A 65 -3.78 -5.68 -3.97
N TRP A 66 -2.69 -4.93 -4.15
CA TRP A 66 -1.34 -5.49 -4.04
C TRP A 66 -0.27 -4.41 -3.90
N SER A 67 0.87 -4.78 -3.31
CA SER A 67 2.10 -3.99 -3.28
C SER A 67 3.33 -4.89 -3.27
N PRO A 68 4.45 -4.48 -3.92
CA PRO A 68 5.75 -5.12 -3.72
C PRO A 68 6.20 -5.03 -2.24
N VAL A 69 6.95 -6.03 -1.79
CA VAL A 69 7.45 -6.06 -0.41
C VAL A 69 8.76 -5.29 -0.28
N GLY A 70 8.74 -4.24 0.53
CA GLY A 70 9.90 -3.39 0.82
C GLY A 70 10.21 -2.38 -0.29
N ARG A 71 11.40 -1.76 -0.18
CA ARG A 71 11.91 -0.81 -1.19
C ARG A 71 12.57 -1.57 -2.34
N SER A 72 12.06 -1.40 -3.56
CA SER A 72 12.61 -2.06 -4.76
C SER A 72 14.02 -1.58 -5.12
N GLY A 73 14.31 -0.28 -4.94
CA GLY A 73 15.64 0.30 -5.17
C GLY A 73 15.98 0.60 -6.64
N ASP A 74 14.99 0.49 -7.53
CA ASP A 74 15.10 0.66 -8.98
C ASP A 74 14.13 1.71 -9.54
N GLY A 75 13.65 2.63 -8.68
CA GLY A 75 12.77 3.72 -9.08
C GLY A 75 11.35 3.64 -8.52
N GLU A 76 10.37 3.89 -9.41
CA GLU A 76 8.94 3.82 -9.09
C GLU A 76 8.52 2.38 -8.76
N GLN A 77 7.93 2.16 -7.58
CA GLN A 77 7.22 0.92 -7.26
C GLN A 77 5.72 1.19 -7.12
N LYS A 78 4.88 0.43 -7.82
CA LYS A 78 3.43 0.64 -7.78
C LYS A 78 2.77 -0.06 -6.60
N LEU A 79 1.83 0.61 -5.94
CA LEU A 79 0.90 0.05 -4.95
C LEU A 79 -0.52 0.21 -5.50
N SER A 80 -1.18 -0.91 -5.78
CA SER A 80 -2.51 -0.93 -6.39
C SER A 80 -3.61 -0.98 -5.35
N LEU A 81 -4.49 0.02 -5.39
CA LEU A 81 -5.75 0.00 -4.65
C LEU A 81 -6.91 -0.02 -5.65
N GLY A 82 -7.41 -1.23 -5.91
CA GLY A 82 -8.61 -1.47 -6.70
C GLY A 82 -9.91 -0.98 -6.03
N GLN A 83 -11.02 -1.13 -6.75
CA GLN A 83 -12.34 -0.65 -6.30
C GLN A 83 -12.76 -1.18 -4.92
N ARG A 84 -12.32 -2.40 -4.56
CA ARG A 84 -12.68 -3.08 -3.29
C ARG A 84 -11.63 -2.91 -2.18
N CYS A 85 -10.58 -2.13 -2.43
CA CYS A 85 -9.43 -2.01 -1.52
C CYS A 85 -9.55 -0.85 -0.52
N TRP A 86 -10.55 0.02 -0.69
CA TRP A 86 -10.72 1.25 0.08
C TRP A 86 -11.35 1.01 1.46
N TYR A 87 -10.78 0.08 2.21
CA TYR A 87 -11.03 -0.12 3.63
C TYR A 87 -9.75 0.16 4.41
N LEU A 88 -9.84 0.82 5.55
CA LEU A 88 -8.68 1.25 6.33
C LEU A 88 -7.66 0.12 6.56
N GLY A 89 -8.13 -1.06 6.96
CA GLY A 89 -7.25 -2.22 7.20
C GLY A 89 -6.56 -2.75 5.95
N ILE A 90 -7.22 -2.71 4.79
CA ILE A 90 -6.61 -3.13 3.51
C ILE A 90 -5.55 -2.13 3.07
N VAL A 91 -5.82 -0.83 3.18
CA VAL A 91 -4.81 0.18 2.82
C VAL A 91 -3.60 0.11 3.77
N ILE A 92 -3.82 -0.11 5.07
CA ILE A 92 -2.72 -0.38 6.02
C ILE A 92 -1.94 -1.63 5.60
N HIS A 93 -2.61 -2.71 5.20
CA HIS A 93 -1.98 -3.94 4.75
C HIS A 93 -1.06 -3.73 3.54
N GLU A 94 -1.55 -3.05 2.49
CA GLU A 94 -0.74 -2.79 1.29
C GLU A 94 0.42 -1.83 1.58
N LEU A 95 0.23 -0.83 2.44
CA LEU A 95 1.34 0.00 2.93
C LEU A 95 2.34 -0.82 3.74
N GLY A 96 1.88 -1.82 4.49
CA GLY A 96 2.72 -2.77 5.23
C GLY A 96 3.61 -3.60 4.33
N HIS A 97 3.09 -4.06 3.19
CA HIS A 97 3.90 -4.66 2.15
C HIS A 97 4.99 -3.70 1.66
N ALA A 98 4.64 -2.47 1.28
CA ALA A 98 5.64 -1.47 0.86
C ALA A 98 6.69 -1.15 1.95
N VAL A 99 6.32 -1.23 3.23
CA VAL A 99 7.26 -1.08 4.36
C VAL A 99 8.23 -2.27 4.46
N GLY A 100 7.82 -3.47 4.07
CA GLY A 100 8.67 -4.67 4.05
C GLY A 100 8.09 -5.91 4.72
N PHE A 101 6.80 -5.91 5.05
CA PHE A 101 6.17 -7.08 5.66
C PHE A 101 5.64 -8.04 4.60
N TRP A 102 5.96 -9.32 4.75
CA TRP A 102 5.26 -10.40 4.05
C TRP A 102 3.96 -10.73 4.80
N HIS A 103 3.09 -11.52 4.17
CA HIS A 103 1.96 -12.09 4.89
C HIS A 103 2.43 -12.91 6.10
N GLU A 104 1.77 -12.74 7.25
CA GLU A 104 2.17 -13.40 8.50
C GLU A 104 2.11 -14.94 8.36
N MET A 105 1.17 -15.46 7.57
CA MET A 105 1.09 -16.89 7.25
C MET A 105 2.25 -17.40 6.39
N ASN A 106 3.21 -16.56 5.99
CA ASN A 106 4.43 -16.98 5.28
C ASN A 106 5.66 -17.04 6.18
N ARG A 107 5.51 -16.77 7.49
CA ARG A 107 6.62 -16.87 8.41
C ARG A 107 7.25 -18.28 8.41
N PRO A 108 8.58 -18.38 8.61
CA PRO A 108 9.26 -19.68 8.65
C PRO A 108 8.76 -20.61 9.77
N ASP A 109 8.21 -20.05 10.85
CA ASP A 109 7.69 -20.79 12.00
C ASP A 109 6.16 -21.01 11.96
N ARG A 110 5.48 -20.61 10.89
CA ARG A 110 4.01 -20.66 10.78
C ARG A 110 3.41 -22.03 11.08
N ASP A 111 4.12 -23.11 10.75
CA ASP A 111 3.61 -24.48 10.85
C ASP A 111 3.49 -24.91 12.33
N SER A 112 3.99 -24.10 13.27
CA SER A 112 3.74 -24.21 14.71
C SER A 112 2.44 -23.54 15.17
N TYR A 113 1.80 -22.72 14.33
CA TYR A 113 0.65 -21.87 14.69
C TYR A 113 -0.59 -22.14 13.83
N ILE A 114 -0.40 -22.53 12.57
CA ILE A 114 -1.49 -22.78 11.63
C ILE A 114 -1.27 -24.11 10.90
N TYR A 115 -2.36 -24.70 10.41
CA TYR A 115 -2.33 -25.83 9.50
C TYR A 115 -2.87 -25.40 8.14
N VAL A 116 -2.11 -25.67 7.08
CA VAL A 116 -2.53 -25.40 5.70
C VAL A 116 -3.11 -26.68 5.11
N TYR A 117 -4.41 -26.68 4.83
CA TYR A 117 -5.08 -27.75 4.09
C TYR A 117 -4.81 -27.59 2.59
N TRP A 118 -3.65 -28.09 2.14
CA TRP A 118 -3.18 -27.92 0.76
C TRP A 118 -4.18 -28.40 -0.30
N ASP A 119 -4.94 -29.44 -0.02
CA ASP A 119 -5.97 -29.98 -0.92
C ASP A 119 -7.15 -29.01 -1.16
N ASN A 120 -7.32 -28.00 -0.30
CA ASN A 120 -8.38 -27.00 -0.40
C ASN A 120 -7.92 -25.69 -1.09
N ILE A 121 -6.68 -25.61 -1.57
CA ILE A 121 -6.17 -24.42 -2.26
C ILE A 121 -6.52 -24.51 -3.75
N ILE A 122 -7.16 -23.45 -4.27
CA ILE A 122 -7.48 -23.35 -5.70
C ILE A 122 -6.18 -23.25 -6.51
N SER A 123 -6.03 -24.13 -7.50
CA SER A 123 -4.91 -24.15 -8.46
C SER A 123 -5.10 -23.15 -9.60
#